data_AF-A0A935W8Y3-F1
#
_entry.id   AF-A0A935W8Y3-F1
#
_cell.length_a   1.000
_cell.length_b   1.000
_cell.length_c   1.000
_cell.angle_alpha   90.00
_cell.angle_beta   90.00
_cell.angle_gamma   90.00
#
_symmetry.space_group_name_H-M   'P 1'
#
loop_
_entity.id
_entity.type
_entity.pdbx_description
1 polymer ?
#
loop_
_entity_poly.entity_id
_entity_poly.type
_entity_poly.pdbx_seq_one_letter_code
_entity_poly.pdbx_strand_id
1 'polypeptide(L)'
;MDVILKEAEISKFIEKLREATGRNFLISNGTSGKISGELNKVKFKIGLKNLLQNNGFYISEKDSIFYITRSSYFSSLDPNLNNRNSPYWVSAVNKKITLDVSNASLDKILDDITYQLNLQMIKLIKPEANVTIKCREVPIESAMYYLFKGTEFTFKLENGTYIIGKKMLKI
;
A
#
# COMPACT_ATOMS: atom_id res chain seq x y z
N MET A 1 18.26 -14.34 -2.90
CA MET A 1 17.23 -15.02 -2.08
C MET A 1 16.54 -15.98 -3.02
N ASP A 2 16.57 -17.25 -2.63
CA ASP A 2 15.84 -18.29 -3.33
C ASP A 2 14.78 -18.79 -2.35
N VAL A 3 13.51 -18.72 -2.77
CA VAL A 3 12.39 -19.13 -1.93
C VAL A 3 11.31 -19.75 -2.81
N ILE A 4 10.73 -20.84 -2.35
CA ILE A 4 9.54 -21.46 -2.94
C ILE A 4 8.53 -21.63 -1.82
N LEU A 5 7.41 -20.95 -1.93
CA LEU A 5 6.32 -21.01 -0.97
C LEU A 5 5.04 -21.44 -1.68
N LYS A 6 4.34 -22.38 -1.06
CA LYS A 6 3.02 -22.85 -1.49
C LYS A 6 2.09 -22.72 -0.29
N GLU A 7 1.23 -21.71 -0.33
CA GLU A 7 0.20 -21.48 0.68
C GLU A 7 0.71 -21.43 2.13
N ALA A 8 1.90 -20.86 2.33
CA ALA A 8 2.52 -20.77 3.64
C ALA A 8 1.85 -19.68 4.50
N GLU A 9 1.57 -19.97 5.77
CA GLU A 9 1.07 -18.95 6.71
C GLU A 9 2.10 -17.82 6.88
N ILE A 10 1.65 -16.57 6.79
CA ILE A 10 2.51 -15.39 6.88
C ILE A 10 3.27 -15.36 8.22
N SER A 11 2.62 -15.73 9.32
CA SER A 11 3.25 -15.79 10.65
C SER A 11 4.43 -16.76 10.67
N LYS A 12 4.23 -17.98 10.17
CA LYS A 12 5.27 -19.02 10.09
C LYS A 12 6.40 -18.63 9.15
N PHE A 13 6.09 -17.97 8.03
CA PHE A 13 7.11 -17.48 7.12
C PHE A 13 8.01 -16.43 7.78
N ILE A 14 7.41 -15.45 8.48
CA ILE A 14 8.16 -14.37 9.13
C ILE A 14 8.94 -14.85 10.35
N GLU A 15 8.44 -15.86 11.06
CA GLU A 15 9.21 -16.57 12.10
C GLU A 15 10.49 -17.17 11.52
N LYS A 16 10.38 -17.99 10.46
CA LYS A 16 11.55 -18.56 9.76
C LYS A 16 12.48 -17.50 9.18
N LEU A 17 11.93 -16.39 8.68
CA LEU A 17 12.70 -15.28 8.15
C LEU A 17 13.52 -14.58 9.25
N ARG A 18 12.94 -14.44 10.44
CA ARG A 18 13.61 -13.89 11.63
C ARG A 18 14.78 -14.79 12.03
N GLU A 19 14.55 -16.10 12.13
CA GLU A 19 15.58 -17.10 12.45
C GLU A 19 16.73 -17.07 11.44
N ALA A 20 16.41 -17.06 10.14
CA ALA A 20 17.42 -17.14 9.08
C ALA A 20 18.23 -15.84 8.90
N THR A 21 17.68 -14.68 9.27
CA THR A 21 18.31 -13.38 8.98
C THR A 21 18.79 -12.62 10.21
N GLY A 22 18.34 -12.99 11.41
CA GLY A 22 18.60 -12.25 12.64
C GLY A 22 17.98 -10.84 12.67
N ARG A 23 17.07 -10.51 11.74
CA ARG A 23 16.41 -9.20 11.65
C ARG A 23 15.11 -9.18 12.45
N ASN A 24 14.74 -8.00 12.93
CA ASN A 24 13.49 -7.80 13.66
C ASN A 24 12.31 -7.63 12.70
N PHE A 25 11.26 -8.42 12.91
CA PHE A 25 10.00 -8.33 12.16
C PHE A 25 8.83 -8.19 13.11
N LEU A 26 7.88 -7.32 12.78
CA LEU A 26 6.60 -7.20 13.47
C LEU A 26 5.46 -7.33 12.47
N ILE A 27 4.51 -8.21 12.79
CA ILE A 27 3.27 -8.35 12.03
C ILE A 27 2.22 -7.50 12.75
N SER A 28 1.63 -6.55 12.05
CA SER A 28 0.62 -5.67 12.65
C SER A 28 -0.63 -6.47 13.04
N ASN A 29 -1.26 -6.09 14.15
CA ASN A 29 -2.47 -6.75 14.65
C ASN A 29 -3.54 -6.89 13.56
N GLY A 30 -4.18 -8.05 13.51
CA GLY A 30 -5.17 -8.38 12.48
C GLY A 30 -4.59 -8.75 11.11
N THR A 31 -3.26 -8.80 10.96
CA THR A 31 -2.60 -9.28 9.74
C THR A 31 -2.44 -10.81 9.80
N SER A 32 -3.26 -11.51 9.03
CA SER A 32 -3.19 -12.96 8.83
C SER A 32 -3.34 -13.29 7.34
N GLY A 33 -3.07 -14.55 6.98
CA GLY A 33 -3.24 -15.05 5.63
C GLY A 33 -2.04 -15.82 5.11
N LYS A 34 -2.18 -16.33 3.90
CA LYS A 34 -1.20 -17.19 3.27
C LYS A 34 -0.41 -16.44 2.20
N ILE A 35 0.80 -16.91 1.96
CA ILE A 35 1.67 -16.43 0.89
C ILE A 35 2.14 -17.60 0.01
N SER A 36 2.14 -17.36 -1.29
CA SER A 36 2.64 -18.25 -2.33
C SER A 36 3.57 -17.47 -3.24
N GLY A 37 4.58 -18.14 -3.76
CA GLY A 37 5.46 -17.52 -4.74
C GLY A 37 6.82 -18.17 -4.80
N GLU A 38 7.50 -17.87 -5.90
CA GLU A 38 8.84 -18.32 -6.17
C GLU A 38 9.71 -17.11 -6.49
N LEU A 39 10.87 -17.02 -5.82
CA LEU A 39 11.90 -16.06 -6.15
C LEU A 39 13.20 -16.82 -6.41
N ASN A 40 13.91 -16.42 -7.46
CA ASN A 40 15.22 -16.94 -7.80
C ASN A 40 16.20 -15.78 -8.02
N LYS A 41 17.35 -15.80 -7.35
CA LYS A 41 18.45 -14.83 -7.55
C LYS A 41 18.07 -13.34 -7.39
N VAL A 42 17.06 -13.03 -6.57
CA VAL A 42 16.68 -11.63 -6.27
C VAL A 42 17.35 -11.13 -4.99
N LYS A 43 17.71 -9.84 -4.94
CA LYS A 43 18.18 -9.18 -3.70
C LYS A 43 17.12 -9.28 -2.61
N PHE A 44 17.53 -9.61 -1.39
CA PHE A 44 16.62 -9.90 -0.27
C PHE A 44 15.50 -8.87 -0.08
N LYS A 45 15.82 -7.59 0.14
CA LYS A 45 14.82 -6.55 0.40
C LYS A 45 13.81 -6.40 -0.75
N ILE A 46 14.30 -6.47 -1.99
CA ILE A 46 13.46 -6.35 -3.19
C ILE A 46 12.58 -7.60 -3.36
N GLY A 47 13.16 -8.79 -3.18
CA GLY A 47 12.44 -10.05 -3.26
C GLY A 47 11.34 -10.14 -2.23
N LEU A 48 11.66 -9.91 -0.96
CA LEU A 48 10.72 -9.92 0.15
C LEU A 48 9.58 -8.92 -0.06
N LYS A 49 9.90 -7.68 -0.46
CA LYS A 49 8.90 -6.65 -0.77
C LYS A 49 7.93 -7.14 -1.84
N ASN A 50 8.44 -7.61 -2.98
CA ASN A 50 7.60 -8.05 -4.09
C ASN A 50 6.77 -9.30 -3.75
N LEU A 51 7.34 -10.27 -3.03
CA LEU A 51 6.64 -11.46 -2.58
C LEU A 51 5.47 -11.11 -1.66
N LEU A 52 5.73 -10.26 -0.66
CA LEU A 52 4.68 -9.80 0.26
C LEU A 52 3.59 -9.03 -0.48
N GLN A 53 3.98 -8.09 -1.36
CA GLN A 53 3.03 -7.27 -2.12
C GLN A 53 2.15 -8.11 -3.05
N ASN A 54 2.73 -9.10 -3.74
CA ASN A 54 1.97 -10.02 -4.60
C ASN A 54 0.91 -10.81 -3.82
N ASN A 55 1.18 -11.12 -2.55
CA ASN A 55 0.25 -11.82 -1.66
C ASN A 55 -0.59 -10.88 -0.78
N GLY A 56 -0.53 -9.57 -1.04
CA GLY A 56 -1.37 -8.60 -0.34
C GLY A 56 -0.88 -8.15 1.02
N PHE A 57 0.42 -8.16 1.22
CA PHE A 57 1.05 -7.63 2.41
C PHE A 57 2.01 -6.51 2.00
N TYR A 58 2.13 -5.48 2.83
CA TYR A 58 3.16 -4.46 2.68
C TYR A 58 4.24 -4.66 3.71
N ILE A 59 5.45 -4.23 3.36
CA ILE A 59 6.59 -4.17 4.27
C ILE A 59 7.14 -2.76 4.30
N SER A 60 7.36 -2.23 5.50
CA SER A 60 8.11 -0.99 5.74
C SER A 60 9.22 -1.26 6.75
N GLU A 61 10.29 -0.47 6.70
CA GLU A 61 11.43 -0.58 7.60
C GLU A 61 11.57 0.73 8.36
N LYS A 62 11.53 0.67 9.69
CA LYS A 62 11.72 1.81 10.58
C LYS A 62 12.57 1.36 11.76
N ASP A 63 13.62 2.12 12.07
CA ASP A 63 14.53 1.85 13.21
C ASP A 63 15.06 0.40 13.24
N SER A 64 15.42 -0.14 12.06
CA SER A 64 15.86 -1.53 11.86
C SER A 64 14.82 -2.63 12.16
N ILE A 65 13.54 -2.26 12.26
CA ILE A 65 12.40 -3.16 12.41
C ILE A 65 11.59 -3.18 11.11
N PHE A 66 11.32 -4.38 10.61
CA PHE A 66 10.44 -4.59 9.45
C PHE A 66 9.00 -4.77 9.91
N TYR A 67 8.11 -3.85 9.54
CA TYR A 67 6.69 -3.92 9.83
C TYR A 67 5.95 -4.52 8.64
N ILE A 68 5.13 -5.52 8.90
CA ILE A 68 4.34 -6.23 7.90
C ILE A 68 2.87 -5.97 8.16
N THR A 69 2.20 -5.38 7.18
CA THR A 69 0.80 -4.98 7.27
C THR A 69 0.00 -5.65 6.17
N ARG A 70 -1.25 -6.03 6.47
CA ARG A 70 -2.19 -6.45 5.42
C ARG A 70 -2.51 -5.25 4.53
N SER A 71 -2.49 -5.47 3.21
CA SER A 71 -3.01 -4.51 2.25
C SER A 71 -4.52 -4.38 2.45
N SER A 72 -4.98 -3.14 2.58
CA SER A 72 -6.39 -2.72 2.58
C SER A 72 -7.22 -3.36 1.45
N TYR A 73 -6.60 -3.63 0.29
CA TYR A 73 -7.17 -4.42 -0.84
C TYR A 73 -7.63 -5.81 -0.45
N PHE A 74 -6.77 -6.53 0.25
CA PHE A 74 -6.98 -7.95 0.53
C PHE A 74 -7.73 -8.14 1.84
N SER A 75 -7.65 -7.17 2.76
CA SER A 75 -8.52 -7.11 3.94
C SER A 75 -9.99 -6.96 3.59
N SER A 76 -10.32 -6.54 2.36
CA SER A 76 -11.70 -6.41 1.87
C SER A 76 -12.13 -7.55 0.93
N LEU A 77 -11.25 -8.50 0.65
CA LEU A 77 -11.54 -9.74 -0.06
C LEU A 77 -11.84 -10.92 0.86
N ASP A 78 -11.61 -10.78 2.17
CA ASP A 78 -11.94 -11.80 3.17
C ASP A 78 -13.44 -11.70 3.54
N PRO A 79 -14.27 -12.70 3.20
CA PRO A 79 -15.70 -12.68 3.50
C PRO A 79 -16.02 -12.70 5.01
N ASN A 80 -15.08 -13.12 5.86
CA ASN A 80 -15.24 -13.16 7.32
C ASN A 80 -14.89 -11.84 7.99
N LEU A 81 -14.29 -10.89 7.26
CA LEU A 81 -14.12 -9.52 7.70
C LEU A 81 -15.25 -8.70 7.07
N ASN A 82 -16.18 -8.20 7.90
CA ASN A 82 -17.30 -7.33 7.50
C ASN A 82 -16.81 -5.97 6.92
N ASN A 83 -16.10 -5.97 5.80
CA ASN A 83 -15.53 -4.78 5.19
C ASN A 83 -15.98 -4.70 3.73
N ARG A 84 -17.02 -3.89 3.48
CA ARG A 84 -17.69 -3.66 2.19
C ARG A 84 -16.83 -2.89 1.18
N ASN A 85 -15.57 -3.24 1.03
CA ASN A 85 -14.64 -2.53 0.16
C ASN A 85 -14.30 -3.36 -1.07
N SER A 86 -14.56 -2.80 -2.26
CA SER A 86 -14.14 -3.38 -3.53
C SER A 86 -12.60 -3.56 -3.54
N PRO A 87 -12.06 -4.70 -4.01
CA PRO A 87 -10.63 -4.86 -4.21
C PRO A 87 -10.07 -3.78 -5.14
N TYR A 88 -9.13 -2.96 -4.64
CA TYR A 88 -8.33 -1.97 -5.39
C TYR A 88 -6.76 -2.03 -5.26
N TRP A 89 -6.01 -2.20 -6.34
CA TRP A 89 -4.54 -2.32 -6.30
C TRP A 89 -3.85 -0.95 -6.34
N VAL A 90 -2.90 -0.71 -5.43
CA VAL A 90 -2.07 0.52 -5.37
C VAL A 90 -0.60 0.13 -5.21
N SER A 91 0.25 0.56 -6.14
CA SER A 91 1.70 0.45 -6.01
C SER A 91 2.35 1.81 -6.26
N ALA A 92 3.17 2.25 -5.31
CA ALA A 92 3.85 3.52 -5.35
C ALA A 92 5.35 3.32 -5.09
N VAL A 93 6.18 3.53 -6.12
CA VAL A 93 7.63 3.30 -6.08
C VAL A 93 8.33 4.39 -6.89
N ASN A 94 9.40 4.97 -6.35
CA ASN A 94 10.21 6.00 -7.04
C ASN A 94 9.36 7.16 -7.59
N LYS A 95 8.39 7.64 -6.82
CA LYS A 95 7.42 8.69 -7.21
C LYS A 95 6.56 8.33 -8.44
N LYS A 96 6.51 7.07 -8.83
CA LYS A 96 5.59 6.56 -9.85
C LYS A 96 4.51 5.71 -9.20
N ILE A 97 3.31 5.83 -9.73
CA ILE A 97 2.07 5.24 -9.22
C ILE A 97 1.51 4.29 -10.27
N THR A 98 1.14 3.09 -9.84
CA THR A 98 0.33 2.14 -10.60
C THR A 98 -0.94 1.86 -9.79
N LEU A 99 -2.09 2.11 -10.40
CA LEU A 99 -3.41 1.93 -9.80
C LEU A 99 -4.22 0.97 -10.66
N ASP A 100 -4.93 0.04 -10.02
CA ASP A 100 -6.03 -0.70 -10.64
C ASP A 100 -7.17 -0.73 -9.62
N VAL A 101 -7.94 0.35 -9.58
CA VAL A 101 -8.96 0.59 -8.55
C VAL A 101 -10.32 0.76 -9.21
N SER A 102 -11.32 0.09 -8.65
CA SER A 102 -12.71 0.18 -9.11
C SER A 102 -13.63 0.50 -7.94
N ASN A 103 -14.26 1.68 -7.99
CA ASN A 103 -15.17 2.21 -6.96
C ASN A 103 -14.56 2.13 -5.54
N ALA A 104 -13.35 2.63 -5.39
CA ALA A 104 -12.59 2.56 -4.15
C ALA A 104 -12.48 3.92 -3.46
N SER A 105 -12.40 3.90 -2.13
CA SER A 105 -12.31 5.12 -1.31
C SER A 105 -11.02 5.88 -1.61
N LEU A 106 -11.17 7.14 -2.02
CA LEU A 106 -10.06 8.07 -2.27
C LEU A 106 -9.19 8.23 -1.02
N ASP A 107 -9.81 8.37 0.15
CA ASP A 107 -9.15 8.48 1.46
C ASP A 107 -8.16 7.33 1.70
N LYS A 108 -8.59 6.09 1.46
CA LYS A 108 -7.74 4.90 1.65
C LYS A 108 -6.63 4.81 0.60
N ILE A 109 -6.92 5.11 -0.67
CA ILE A 109 -5.90 5.14 -1.73
C ILE A 109 -4.78 6.13 -1.37
N LEU A 110 -5.14 7.30 -0.84
CA LEU A 110 -4.19 8.32 -0.42
C LEU A 110 -3.34 7.86 0.78
N ASP A 111 -3.92 7.14 1.73
CA ASP A 111 -3.17 6.52 2.84
C ASP A 111 -2.16 5.49 2.31
N ASP A 112 -2.58 4.65 1.37
CA ASP A 112 -1.70 3.63 0.77
C ASP A 112 -0.53 4.27 0.01
N ILE A 113 -0.78 5.34 -0.77
CA ILE A 113 0.27 6.09 -1.47
C ILE A 113 1.23 6.75 -0.47
N THR A 114 0.69 7.38 0.57
CA THR A 114 1.48 8.07 1.62
C THR A 114 2.41 7.11 2.33
N TYR A 115 1.89 5.94 2.72
CA TYR A 115 2.65 4.90 3.40
C TYR A 115 3.75 4.32 2.50
N GLN A 116 3.44 3.98 1.25
CA GLN A 116 4.39 3.33 0.35
C GLN A 116 5.54 4.24 -0.11
N LEU A 117 5.30 5.55 -0.18
CA LEU A 117 6.31 6.54 -0.58
C LEU A 117 6.89 7.34 0.59
N ASN A 118 6.47 7.06 1.83
CA ASN A 118 6.87 7.81 3.02
C ASN A 118 6.68 9.32 2.86
N LEU A 119 5.50 9.74 2.41
CA LEU A 119 5.19 11.14 2.13
C LEU A 119 4.67 11.86 3.38
N GLN A 120 4.90 13.18 3.43
CA GLN A 120 4.18 14.05 4.36
C GLN A 120 2.86 14.47 3.71
N MET A 121 1.74 14.06 4.30
CA MET A 121 0.39 14.38 3.82
C MET A 121 -0.48 14.89 4.96
N ILE A 122 -1.14 16.03 4.75
CA ILE A 122 -2.09 16.64 5.68
C ILE A 122 -3.46 16.66 4.99
N LYS A 123 -4.44 15.99 5.60
CA LYS A 123 -5.84 16.02 5.17
C LYS A 123 -6.58 17.05 6.04
N LEU A 124 -6.83 18.26 5.52
CA LEU A 124 -7.61 19.30 6.24
C LEU A 124 -9.06 18.88 6.44
N ILE A 125 -9.56 18.05 5.52
CA ILE A 125 -10.84 17.37 5.58
C ILE A 125 -10.65 15.96 5.05
N LYS A 126 -11.46 15.02 5.53
CA LYS A 126 -11.51 13.67 4.98
C LYS A 126 -12.01 13.72 3.52
N PRO A 127 -11.25 13.19 2.54
CA PRO A 127 -11.67 13.16 1.14
C PRO A 127 -12.67 12.02 0.90
N GLU A 128 -13.93 12.28 1.27
CA GLU A 128 -15.05 11.35 1.13
C GLU A 128 -15.52 11.25 -0.33
N ALA A 129 -14.79 10.47 -1.13
CA ALA A 129 -15.16 10.15 -2.51
C ALA A 129 -14.75 8.72 -2.85
N ASN A 130 -15.42 8.13 -3.84
CA ASN A 130 -14.97 6.91 -4.49
C ASN A 130 -14.43 7.22 -5.88
N VAL A 131 -13.38 6.51 -6.27
CA VAL A 131 -12.71 6.67 -7.57
C VAL A 131 -12.54 5.33 -8.27
N THR A 132 -12.61 5.38 -9.59
CA THR A 132 -12.27 4.27 -10.49
C THR A 132 -11.16 4.76 -11.41
N ILE A 133 -9.97 4.18 -11.29
CA ILE A 133 -8.82 4.57 -12.09
C ILE A 133 -7.90 3.37 -12.33
N LYS A 134 -7.44 3.25 -13.57
CA LYS A 134 -6.41 2.31 -13.96
C LYS A 134 -5.26 3.06 -14.61
N CYS A 135 -4.08 2.97 -14.04
CA CYS A 135 -2.89 3.61 -14.57
C CYS A 135 -1.63 2.80 -14.23
N ARG A 136 -0.58 2.96 -15.05
CA ARG A 136 0.68 2.23 -14.89
C ARG A 136 1.86 3.18 -14.95
N GLU A 137 2.71 3.13 -13.93
CA GLU A 137 3.96 3.91 -13.83
C GLU A 137 3.82 5.43 -14.05
N VAL A 138 2.72 6.00 -13.59
CA VAL A 138 2.41 7.43 -13.75
C VAL A 138 3.08 8.27 -12.66
N PRO A 139 3.72 9.42 -12.96
CA PRO A 139 4.25 10.32 -11.93
C PRO A 139 3.21 10.68 -10.87
N ILE A 140 3.62 10.75 -9.60
CA ILE A 140 2.71 10.98 -8.48
C ILE A 140 1.87 12.23 -8.65
N GLU A 141 2.43 13.33 -9.15
CA GLU A 141 1.70 14.58 -9.35
C GLU A 141 0.55 14.39 -10.35
N SER A 142 0.79 13.65 -11.44
CA SER A 142 -0.23 13.32 -12.44
C SER A 142 -1.25 12.33 -11.89
N ALA A 143 -0.82 11.30 -11.15
CA ALA A 143 -1.72 10.32 -10.55
C ALA A 143 -2.65 10.98 -9.51
N MET A 144 -2.10 11.84 -8.65
CA MET A 144 -2.85 12.66 -7.71
C MET A 144 -3.85 13.56 -8.45
N TYR A 145 -3.40 14.28 -9.49
CA TYR A 145 -4.31 15.08 -10.32
C TYR A 145 -5.50 14.27 -10.84
N TYR A 146 -5.28 13.06 -11.36
CA TYR A 146 -6.36 12.21 -11.85
C TYR A 146 -7.25 11.64 -10.72
N LEU A 147 -6.69 11.33 -9.56
CA LEU A 147 -7.46 10.88 -8.38
C LEU A 147 -8.43 11.96 -7.87
N PHE A 148 -8.05 13.23 -7.94
CA PHE A 148 -8.92 14.35 -7.56
C PHE A 148 -9.80 14.87 -8.69
N LYS A 149 -9.58 14.43 -9.94
CA LYS A 149 -10.38 14.83 -11.09
C LYS A 149 -11.79 14.27 -10.95
N GLY A 150 -12.80 15.15 -11.06
CA GLY A 150 -14.20 14.78 -10.91
C GLY A 150 -14.72 14.71 -9.46
N THR A 151 -13.87 14.97 -8.45
CA THR A 151 -14.30 15.08 -7.04
C THR A 151 -14.41 16.54 -6.60
N GLU A 152 -15.02 16.81 -5.44
CA GLU A 152 -15.02 18.15 -4.81
C GLU A 152 -13.70 18.51 -4.12
N PHE A 153 -12.77 17.55 -4.03
CA PHE A 153 -11.49 17.69 -3.34
C PHE A 153 -10.37 18.09 -4.30
N THR A 154 -9.30 18.62 -3.73
CA THR A 154 -8.06 18.98 -4.44
C THR A 154 -6.87 18.78 -3.52
N PHE A 155 -5.68 18.92 -4.07
CA PHE A 155 -4.44 18.92 -3.32
C PHE A 155 -3.52 20.06 -3.76
N LYS A 156 -2.59 20.41 -2.88
CA LYS A 156 -1.46 21.29 -3.17
C LYS A 156 -0.19 20.69 -2.58
N LEU A 157 0.93 20.85 -3.27
CA LEU A 157 2.25 20.53 -2.73
C LEU A 157 2.89 21.82 -2.23
N GLU A 158 3.13 21.91 -0.93
CA GLU A 158 3.74 23.08 -0.29
C GLU A 158 4.85 22.61 0.65
N ASN A 159 6.08 23.10 0.43
CA ASN A 159 7.25 22.74 1.24
C ASN A 159 7.45 21.22 1.43
N GLY A 160 7.20 20.43 0.38
CA GLY A 160 7.31 18.98 0.42
C GLY A 160 6.15 18.25 1.11
N THR A 161 5.11 18.96 1.55
CA THR A 161 3.89 18.42 2.15
C THR A 161 2.72 18.46 1.17
N TYR A 162 2.02 17.34 1.00
CA TYR A 162 0.76 17.28 0.28
C TYR A 162 -0.38 17.73 1.21
N ILE A 163 -1.01 18.84 0.90
CA ILE A 163 -2.16 19.36 1.64
C ILE A 163 -3.43 19.05 0.83
N ILE A 164 -4.38 18.34 1.43
CA ILE A 164 -5.66 17.95 0.81
C ILE A 164 -6.80 18.75 1.41
N GLY A 165 -7.68 19.29 0.56
CA GLY A 165 -8.83 20.10 0.96
C GLY A 165 -9.94 20.11 -0.10
N LYS A 166 -11.00 20.90 0.13
CA LYS A 166 -12.05 21.13 -0.88
C LYS A 166 -11.61 22.18 -1.90
N LYS A 167 -12.01 22.04 -3.17
CA LYS A 167 -11.73 23.02 -4.24
C LYS A 167 -12.19 24.44 -3.92
N MET A 168 -13.28 24.58 -3.17
CA MET A 168 -13.84 25.89 -2.78
C MET A 168 -13.07 26.57 -1.66
N LEU A 169 -12.31 25.82 -0.88
CA LEU A 169 -11.30 26.37 0.01
C LEU A 169 -10.10 26.65 -0.89
N LYS A 170 -9.82 27.91 -1.24
CA LYS A 170 -8.62 28.24 -2.03
C LYS A 170 -7.38 27.84 -1.21
N ILE A 171 -6.85 26.64 -1.44
CA ILE A 171 -5.61 26.11 -0.85
C ILE A 171 -4.47 26.20 -1.84
#